data_AF-A0A9C9X2P5-F1
#
_entry.id   AF-A0A9C9X2P5-F1
#
_cell.length_a   1.000
_cell.length_b   1.000
_cell.length_c   1.000
_cell.angle_alpha   90.00
_cell.angle_beta   90.00
_cell.angle_gamma   90.00
#
_symmetry.space_group_name_H-M   'P 1'
#
loop_
_entity.id
_entity.type
_entity.pdbx_description
1 polymer ?
#
loop_
_entity_poly.entity_id
_entity_poly.type
_entity_poly.pdbx_seq_one_letter_code
_entity_poly.pdbx_strand_id
1 'polypeptide(L)'
;PTTGDDLALMPPEIRHHLEEVQRVEFTSSPDGPYQYLCLRHLPEKNMTERVDLKDPADLRPSTTAFWADRKNGQIRAFSVIASEEQAIQQMFQLLDKEGLVDGASPDEVLVSNGMISRFRFDEEGAVTDYELFDRYGQKIELPDYGEHYSMERQALKTPKNAQNLRGQLSEFISGNETGRSRSIINWIREQMPEWDFNTYRWILKEMSGRVEGKAKKSGQVKEKGAALSAEEIITVHTHFIDYLRTLDTGKKAKSSLLDITRTSLYRFFEKLPALDGENWGIVSRKRPTIPAVRVPEQRTLLVDGTGFTPEGTDPEHSLALHLAEAYRQGWRRFILFRVNGQRLISTAVMGKSNTDDVIMDVYGTPGEYFGAFMQGGTIRLHGNAQNFTGMCMHHGQLEIFGNAGKVCGYASKGGEVFILGNIVDRAWTNSVNDSRCQDLRVHILGSASKYAGESLMGGDFFFGGMYFDHLGQLRIQDRPYRGTKLMGGASRGNMLFFDPNNRLETPQYAHGKLQEIEPQKWHYWQNMVIETLEKAGVEIQQQNGNPAFTADGKTFEIVPQYFKLIVPRGGLKGYESH
;
A
#
# COMPACT_ATOMS: atom_id res chain seq x y z
N PRO A 1 27.87 5.63 1.31
CA PRO A 1 28.45 4.68 0.35
C PRO A 1 27.44 3.79 -0.41
N THR A 2 27.27 3.99 -1.72
CA THR A 2 26.55 3.05 -2.60
C THR A 2 27.48 1.84 -2.70
N THR A 3 27.40 0.95 -1.72
CA THR A 3 28.44 -0.06 -1.53
C THR A 3 28.31 -1.16 -2.58
N GLY A 4 29.36 -1.39 -3.35
CA GLY A 4 29.58 -2.63 -4.10
C GLY A 4 28.74 -2.76 -5.37
N ASP A 5 27.99 -3.85 -5.49
CA ASP A 5 27.41 -4.34 -6.76
C ASP A 5 26.38 -3.41 -7.40
N ASP A 6 25.77 -2.48 -6.66
CA ASP A 6 24.86 -1.49 -7.25
C ASP A 6 25.56 -0.57 -8.26
N LEU A 7 26.86 -0.33 -8.08
CA LEU A 7 27.70 0.36 -9.07
C LEU A 7 27.72 -0.39 -10.40
N ALA A 8 27.68 -1.72 -10.38
CA ALA A 8 27.68 -2.55 -11.58
C ALA A 8 26.43 -2.33 -12.44
N LEU A 9 25.33 -1.88 -11.84
CA LEU A 9 24.09 -1.53 -12.53
C LEU A 9 24.08 -0.09 -13.06
N MET A 10 25.03 0.76 -12.65
CA MET A 10 25.12 2.16 -13.07
C MET A 10 25.90 2.30 -14.38
N PRO A 11 25.56 3.31 -15.21
CA PRO A 11 26.36 3.71 -16.36
C PRO A 11 27.81 4.03 -15.94
N PRO A 12 28.82 3.78 -16.80
CA PRO A 12 30.24 3.94 -16.45
C PRO A 12 30.63 5.33 -15.92
N GLU A 13 30.04 6.40 -16.48
CA GLU A 13 30.33 7.77 -16.07
C GLU A 13 29.83 8.06 -14.65
N ILE A 14 28.57 7.72 -14.35
CA ILE A 14 27.99 7.86 -13.00
C ILE A 14 28.75 6.98 -12.00
N ARG A 15 29.10 5.76 -12.40
CA ARG A 15 29.89 4.83 -11.58
C ARG A 15 31.20 5.46 -11.13
N HIS A 16 31.95 6.09 -12.04
CA HIS A 16 33.22 6.72 -11.72
C HIS A 16 33.07 7.82 -10.66
N HIS A 17 32.09 8.71 -10.81
CA HIS A 17 31.83 9.76 -9.81
C HIS A 17 31.45 9.18 -8.44
N LEU A 18 30.61 8.14 -8.42
CA LEU A 18 30.23 7.47 -7.17
C LEU A 18 31.43 6.78 -6.49
N GLU A 19 32.34 6.19 -7.26
CA GLU A 19 33.58 5.60 -6.74
C GLU A 19 34.51 6.65 -6.14
N GLU A 20 34.62 7.84 -6.75
CA GLU A 20 35.40 8.95 -6.20
C GLU A 20 34.83 9.43 -4.86
N VAL A 21 33.51 9.65 -4.79
CA VAL A 21 32.82 9.99 -3.54
C VAL A 21 33.07 8.91 -2.48
N GLN A 22 32.96 7.64 -2.86
CA GLN A 22 33.17 6.52 -1.95
C GLN A 22 34.59 6.48 -1.38
N ARG A 23 35.62 6.78 -2.19
CA ARG A 23 37.02 6.84 -1.73
C ARG A 23 37.22 7.90 -0.65
N VAL A 24 36.55 9.05 -0.78
CA VAL A 24 36.59 10.13 0.21
C VAL A 24 35.82 9.75 1.47
N GLU A 25 34.59 9.23 1.34
CA GLU A 25 33.75 8.83 2.48
C GLU A 25 34.42 7.78 3.38
N PHE A 26 35.06 6.76 2.81
CA PHE A 26 35.75 5.71 3.59
C PHE A 26 36.84 6.26 4.51
N THR A 27 37.42 7.41 4.17
CA THR A 27 38.49 8.05 4.96
C THR A 27 37.96 9.07 5.96
N SER A 28 36.69 9.48 5.86
CA SER A 28 36.17 10.68 6.53
C SER A 28 35.05 10.45 7.54
N SER A 29 34.47 9.25 7.66
CA SER A 29 33.42 9.00 8.66
C SER A 29 33.41 7.59 9.25
N PRO A 30 33.66 7.43 10.56
CA PRO A 30 33.52 6.16 11.27
C PRO A 30 32.10 5.90 11.83
N ASP A 31 31.22 6.90 11.91
CA ASP A 31 29.92 6.80 12.61
C ASP A 31 28.70 6.97 11.69
N GLY A 32 28.01 5.86 11.39
CA GLY A 32 26.58 5.77 11.08
C GLY A 32 25.99 6.50 9.84
N PRO A 33 24.73 6.18 9.46
CA PRO A 33 24.07 6.81 8.32
C PRO A 33 23.54 8.22 8.66
N TYR A 34 24.00 9.23 7.92
CA TYR A 34 23.51 10.61 8.00
C TYR A 34 22.33 10.85 7.05
N GLN A 35 21.40 11.69 7.49
CA GLN A 35 20.43 12.36 6.62
C GLN A 35 20.45 13.85 6.99
N TYR A 36 20.80 14.69 6.03
CA TYR A 36 20.69 16.14 6.14
C TYR A 36 19.67 16.65 5.12
N LEU A 37 18.76 17.49 5.59
CA LEU A 37 17.86 18.25 4.73
C LEU A 37 18.38 19.67 4.68
N CYS A 38 18.95 20.05 3.56
CA CYS A 38 19.50 21.40 3.36
C CYS A 38 18.50 22.22 2.55
N LEU A 39 18.05 23.33 3.11
CA LEU A 39 17.27 24.33 2.39
C LEU A 39 18.20 25.48 2.01
N ARG A 40 18.23 25.85 0.74
CA ARG A 40 18.99 27.00 0.23
C ARG A 40 18.08 27.93 -0.55
N HIS A 41 18.14 29.22 -0.23
CA HIS A 41 17.49 30.27 -1.01
C HIS A 41 18.50 30.88 -1.99
N LEU A 42 18.07 31.06 -3.23
CA LEU A 42 18.85 31.63 -4.33
C LEU A 42 18.09 32.84 -4.89
N PRO A 43 18.21 34.02 -4.26
CA PRO A 43 17.42 35.21 -4.60
C PRO A 43 17.59 35.66 -6.05
N GLU A 44 18.81 35.61 -6.59
CA GLU A 44 19.08 35.99 -7.99
C GLU A 44 18.35 35.13 -9.03
N LYS A 45 17.85 33.96 -8.62
CA LYS A 45 17.08 33.04 -9.46
C LYS A 45 15.62 32.92 -9.04
N ASN A 46 15.18 33.73 -8.06
CA ASN A 46 13.89 33.60 -7.39
C ASN A 46 13.56 32.16 -7.00
N MET A 47 14.54 31.42 -6.48
CA MET A 47 14.45 29.97 -6.31
C MET A 47 14.76 29.52 -4.88
N THR A 48 14.00 28.54 -4.40
CA THR A 48 14.33 27.78 -3.20
C THR A 48 14.63 26.34 -3.60
N GLU A 49 15.73 25.80 -3.07
CA GLU A 49 16.21 24.45 -3.34
C GLU A 49 16.28 23.66 -2.03
N ARG A 50 15.61 22.51 -1.99
CA ARG A 50 15.77 21.49 -0.96
C ARG A 50 16.69 20.41 -1.51
N VAL A 51 17.79 20.13 -0.80
CA VAL A 51 18.73 19.06 -1.11
C VAL A 51 18.67 18.03 0.00
N ASP A 52 18.27 16.81 -0.35
CA ASP A 52 18.19 15.69 0.58
C ASP A 52 19.50 14.91 0.52
N LEU A 53 20.48 15.34 1.33
CA LEU A 53 21.78 14.68 1.44
C LEU A 53 21.63 13.44 2.31
N LYS A 54 21.85 12.27 1.72
CA LYS A 54 21.72 10.99 2.41
C LYS A 54 22.97 10.16 2.30
N ASP A 55 23.21 9.40 3.37
CA ASP A 55 24.18 8.32 3.37
C ASP A 55 23.98 7.41 2.15
N PRO A 56 25.01 7.23 1.31
CA PRO A 56 24.80 6.47 0.09
C PRO A 56 24.55 4.96 0.30
N ALA A 57 24.66 4.41 1.53
CA ALA A 57 24.30 3.01 1.82
C ALA A 57 22.81 2.82 2.06
N ASP A 58 22.02 3.90 1.95
CA ASP A 58 20.56 3.89 2.00
C ASP A 58 20.01 3.26 3.29
N LEU A 59 20.77 3.27 4.39
CA LEU A 59 20.38 2.59 5.63
C LEU A 59 19.10 3.18 6.22
N ARG A 60 18.87 4.49 6.02
CA ARG A 60 17.64 5.19 6.43
C ARG A 60 16.99 5.87 5.22
N PRO A 61 16.10 5.17 4.49
CA PRO A 61 15.30 5.79 3.47
C PRO A 61 14.32 6.74 4.16
N SER A 62 13.81 7.71 3.41
CA SER A 62 12.72 8.54 3.88
C SER A 62 11.62 8.50 2.85
N THR A 63 10.43 8.86 3.27
CA THR A 63 9.31 8.98 2.37
C THR A 63 9.26 10.39 1.82
N THR A 64 9.05 10.53 0.51
CA THR A 64 8.74 11.81 -0.12
C THR A 64 7.40 11.71 -0.81
N ALA A 65 6.59 12.74 -0.65
CA ALA A 65 5.31 12.85 -1.31
C ALA A 65 5.25 14.08 -2.19
N PHE A 66 4.48 13.95 -3.26
CA PHE A 66 4.19 15.01 -4.21
C PHE A 66 2.70 15.27 -4.26
N TRP A 67 2.39 16.53 -4.50
CA TRP A 67 1.07 17.00 -4.87
C TRP A 67 1.26 18.10 -5.90
N ALA A 68 0.54 18.03 -7.01
CA ALA A 68 0.69 19.02 -8.07
C ALA A 68 -0.63 19.25 -8.80
N ASP A 69 -0.98 20.52 -8.96
CA ASP A 69 -2.20 21.01 -9.60
C ASP A 69 -1.84 22.14 -10.58
N ARG A 70 -2.63 22.28 -11.64
CA ARG A 70 -2.54 23.34 -12.64
C ARG A 70 -3.89 24.06 -12.73
N LYS A 71 -4.23 24.84 -11.70
CA LYS A 71 -5.48 25.57 -11.64
C LYS A 71 -5.38 26.91 -12.36
N ASN A 72 -6.27 27.16 -13.32
CA ASN A 72 -6.31 28.41 -14.11
C ASN A 72 -4.97 28.77 -14.79
N GLY A 73 -4.16 27.77 -15.13
CA GLY A 73 -2.83 27.98 -15.72
C GLY A 73 -1.73 28.33 -14.71
N GLN A 74 -2.05 28.45 -13.42
CA GLN A 74 -1.06 28.64 -12.35
C GLN A 74 -0.57 27.29 -11.83
N ILE A 75 0.75 27.14 -11.70
CA ILE A 75 1.38 25.95 -11.16
C ILE A 75 1.28 25.99 -9.62
N ARG A 76 0.74 24.93 -9.03
CA ARG A 76 0.81 24.69 -7.59
C ARG A 76 1.42 23.32 -7.38
N ALA A 77 2.58 23.27 -6.74
CA ALA A 77 3.26 22.01 -6.48
C ALA A 77 3.87 22.02 -5.08
N PHE A 78 3.74 20.89 -4.38
CA PHE A 78 4.27 20.70 -3.04
C PHE A 78 5.06 19.39 -2.99
N SER A 79 6.24 19.45 -2.37
CA SER A 79 7.04 18.27 -2.04
C SER A 79 7.24 18.21 -0.54
N VAL A 80 6.81 17.11 0.06
CA VAL A 80 6.93 16.88 1.50
C VAL A 80 7.85 15.69 1.74
N ILE A 81 8.84 15.85 2.61
CA ILE A 81 9.75 14.77 3.02
C ILE A 81 9.57 14.49 4.51
N ALA A 82 9.48 13.22 4.87
CA ALA A 82 9.41 12.77 6.26
C ALA A 82 10.07 11.41 6.44
N SER A 83 10.41 11.06 7.67
CA SER A 83 10.94 9.72 7.99
C SER A 83 9.91 8.61 7.74
N GLU A 84 8.63 8.89 7.96
CA GLU A 84 7.54 7.92 7.83
C GLU A 84 6.30 8.56 7.18
N GLU A 85 5.44 7.75 6.56
CA GLU A 85 4.33 8.24 5.75
C GLU A 85 3.19 8.86 6.58
N GLN A 86 2.97 8.41 7.82
CA GLN A 86 1.98 9.02 8.72
C GLN A 86 2.22 10.53 8.93
N ALA A 87 3.49 10.96 8.94
CA ALA A 87 3.83 12.37 9.07
C ALA A 87 3.46 13.14 7.80
N ILE A 88 3.63 12.55 6.62
CA ILE A 88 3.17 13.10 5.33
C ILE A 88 1.65 13.27 5.35
N GLN A 89 0.90 12.25 5.75
CA GLN A 89 -0.57 12.33 5.80
C GLN A 89 -1.02 13.45 6.74
N GLN A 90 -0.40 13.59 7.92
CA GLN A 90 -0.70 14.66 8.85
C GLN A 90 -0.38 16.05 8.27
N MET A 91 0.73 16.18 7.55
CA MET A 91 1.08 17.44 6.88
C MET A 91 0.06 17.81 5.80
N PHE A 92 -0.37 16.87 4.95
CA PHE A 92 -1.37 17.14 3.92
C PHE A 92 -2.74 17.52 4.49
N GLN A 93 -3.17 16.92 5.60
CA GLN A 93 -4.38 17.34 6.32
C GLN A 93 -4.29 18.79 6.78
N LEU A 94 -3.12 19.21 7.31
CA LEU A 94 -2.91 20.60 7.74
C LEU A 94 -2.84 21.56 6.54
N LEU A 95 -2.13 21.18 5.47
CA LEU A 95 -2.06 21.99 4.25
C LEU A 95 -3.45 22.17 3.60
N ASP A 96 -4.30 21.14 3.61
CA ASP A 96 -5.68 21.26 3.14
C ASP A 96 -6.46 22.19 4.07
N LYS A 97 -6.38 22.00 5.39
CA LYS A 97 -7.08 22.88 6.33
C LYS A 97 -6.72 24.38 6.13
N GLU A 98 -5.45 24.68 5.87
CA GLU A 98 -4.96 26.04 5.62
C GLU A 98 -5.19 26.54 4.18
N GLY A 99 -5.75 25.69 3.29
CA GLY A 99 -6.08 26.07 1.92
C GLY A 99 -4.90 26.13 0.95
N LEU A 100 -3.75 25.56 1.32
CA LEU A 100 -2.55 25.51 0.48
C LEU A 100 -2.65 24.43 -0.60
N VAL A 101 -3.26 23.29 -0.26
CA VAL A 101 -3.62 22.21 -1.18
C VAL A 101 -5.14 21.99 -1.17
N ASP A 102 -5.64 21.24 -2.14
CA ASP A 102 -7.03 20.78 -2.17
C ASP A 102 -7.02 19.25 -1.95
N GLY A 103 -7.53 18.80 -0.81
CA GLY A 103 -7.56 17.39 -0.40
C GLY A 103 -6.41 16.99 0.52
N ALA A 104 -6.68 16.05 1.42
CA ALA A 104 -5.76 15.65 2.48
C ALA A 104 -4.82 14.48 2.12
N SER A 105 -4.86 14.01 0.88
CA SER A 105 -4.00 12.92 0.39
C SER A 105 -3.01 13.44 -0.66
N PRO A 106 -1.73 13.02 -0.62
CA PRO A 106 -0.78 13.29 -1.70
C PRO A 106 -1.15 12.52 -2.98
N ASP A 107 -0.69 13.02 -4.12
CA ASP A 107 -0.85 12.37 -5.43
C ASP A 107 0.07 11.17 -5.59
N GLU A 108 1.29 11.29 -5.07
CA GLU A 108 2.28 10.23 -5.11
C GLU A 108 3.09 10.19 -3.82
N VAL A 109 3.42 8.98 -3.38
CA VAL A 109 4.29 8.72 -2.24
C VAL A 109 5.35 7.74 -2.68
N LEU A 110 6.60 8.15 -2.62
CA LEU A 110 7.75 7.32 -2.96
C LEU A 110 8.72 7.22 -1.80
N VAL A 111 9.45 6.11 -1.80
CA VAL A 111 10.61 5.95 -0.92
C VAL A 111 11.80 6.58 -1.63
N SER A 112 12.32 7.66 -1.06
CA SER A 112 13.44 8.42 -1.60
C SER A 112 14.73 8.05 -0.90
N ASN A 113 15.78 7.85 -1.68
CA ASN A 113 17.16 7.69 -1.21
C ASN A 113 17.97 9.00 -1.33
N GLY A 114 17.28 10.13 -1.47
CA GLY A 114 17.86 11.44 -1.73
C GLY A 114 17.33 12.01 -3.04
N MET A 115 17.10 13.31 -3.06
CA MET A 115 16.61 14.05 -4.21
C MET A 115 16.91 15.55 -4.06
N ILE A 116 16.76 16.27 -5.16
CA ILE A 116 16.78 17.73 -5.20
C ILE A 116 15.40 18.20 -5.63
N SER A 117 14.81 19.10 -4.85
CA SER A 117 13.56 19.79 -5.19
C SER A 117 13.80 21.28 -5.31
N ARG A 118 13.57 21.84 -6.49
CA ARG A 118 13.69 23.28 -6.76
C ARG A 118 12.31 23.84 -7.05
N PHE A 119 12.00 24.96 -6.43
CA PHE A 119 10.78 25.73 -6.69
C PHE A 119 11.18 27.17 -6.99
N ARG A 120 10.63 27.72 -8.06
CA ARG A 120 10.79 29.13 -8.43
C ARG A 120 9.53 29.90 -8.08
N PHE A 121 9.71 31.16 -7.68
CA PHE A 121 8.65 32.01 -7.17
C PHE A 121 8.58 33.33 -7.95
N ASP A 122 7.40 33.93 -8.05
CA ASP A 122 7.24 35.32 -8.45
C ASP A 122 7.41 36.28 -7.26
N GLU A 123 7.22 37.58 -7.49
CA GLU A 123 7.37 38.63 -6.46
C GLU A 123 6.29 38.52 -5.37
N GLU A 124 5.14 37.93 -5.70
CA GLU A 124 4.03 37.65 -4.80
C GLU A 124 4.21 36.34 -4.00
N GLY A 125 5.27 35.58 -4.27
CA GLY A 125 5.59 34.33 -3.58
C GLY A 125 4.84 33.11 -4.08
N ALA A 126 4.19 33.18 -5.25
CA ALA A 126 3.55 32.05 -5.89
C ALA A 126 4.54 31.24 -6.73
N VAL A 127 4.34 29.92 -6.78
CA VAL A 127 5.19 29.01 -7.55
C VAL A 127 4.99 29.23 -9.05
N THR A 128 6.06 29.53 -9.76
CA THR A 128 6.06 29.72 -11.22
C THR A 128 6.63 28.55 -12.00
N ASP A 129 7.50 27.76 -11.37
CA ASP A 129 8.14 26.58 -11.95
C ASP A 129 8.69 25.65 -10.86
N TYR A 130 8.90 24.39 -11.18
CA TYR A 130 9.58 23.43 -10.30
C TYR A 130 10.45 22.44 -11.08
N GLU A 131 11.54 22.01 -10.46
CA GLU A 131 12.43 20.98 -10.99
C GLU A 131 12.71 19.95 -9.89
N LEU A 132 12.49 18.67 -10.21
CA LEU A 132 12.72 17.56 -9.30
C LEU A 132 13.75 16.63 -9.92
N PHE A 133 14.76 16.26 -9.14
CA PHE A 133 15.79 15.32 -9.58
C PHE A 133 15.99 14.24 -8.54
N ASP A 134 16.11 13.00 -8.97
CA ASP A 134 16.54 11.93 -8.09
C ASP A 134 18.03 12.11 -7.70
N ARG A 135 18.51 11.23 -6.83
CA ARG A 135 19.92 11.24 -6.38
C ARG A 135 20.95 11.01 -7.49
N TYR A 136 20.55 10.52 -8.66
CA TYR A 136 21.41 10.29 -9.82
C TYR A 136 21.37 11.45 -10.82
N GLY A 137 20.61 12.51 -10.51
CA GLY A 137 20.43 13.67 -11.37
C GLY A 137 19.40 13.43 -12.49
N GLN A 138 18.63 12.34 -12.44
CA GLN A 138 17.56 12.10 -13.40
C GLN A 138 16.34 12.93 -13.01
N LYS A 139 15.74 13.60 -13.99
CA LYS A 139 14.56 14.42 -13.78
C LYS A 139 13.36 13.54 -13.42
N ILE A 140 12.66 13.89 -12.36
CA ILE A 140 11.38 13.29 -11.97
C ILE A 140 10.27 14.15 -12.56
N GLU A 141 9.53 13.61 -13.52
CA GLU A 141 8.38 14.29 -14.11
C GLU A 141 7.12 13.91 -13.37
N LEU A 142 6.46 14.89 -12.76
CA LEU A 142 5.13 14.70 -12.19
C LEU A 142 4.12 14.71 -13.34
N PRO A 143 3.26 13.68 -13.47
CA PRO A 143 2.19 13.70 -14.44
C PRO A 143 1.16 14.78 -14.11
N ASP A 144 0.26 15.05 -15.06
CA ASP A 144 -0.94 15.80 -14.76
C ASP A 144 -1.89 14.88 -13.99
N TYR A 145 -1.94 15.06 -12.67
CA TYR A 145 -2.83 14.28 -11.81
C TYR A 145 -4.30 14.71 -11.97
N GLY A 146 -4.59 15.82 -12.66
CA GLY A 146 -5.92 16.38 -12.81
C GLY A 146 -6.27 17.39 -11.71
N GLU A 147 -7.56 17.72 -11.63
CA GLU A 147 -8.14 18.66 -10.68
C GLU A 147 -8.27 18.03 -9.30
N HIS A 148 -8.12 18.84 -8.25
CA HIS A 148 -8.23 18.39 -6.85
C HIS A 148 -9.48 18.92 -6.14
N TYR A 149 -9.86 18.26 -5.05
CA TYR A 149 -11.07 18.58 -4.28
C TYR A 149 -10.83 18.49 -2.78
N SER A 150 -11.10 19.58 -2.06
CA SER A 150 -11.09 19.60 -0.60
C SER A 150 -12.45 19.20 -0.03
N MET A 151 -12.48 18.06 0.66
CA MET A 151 -13.62 17.60 1.45
C MET A 151 -13.92 18.52 2.64
N GLU A 152 -12.89 19.18 3.17
CA GLU A 152 -12.94 20.06 4.34
C GLU A 152 -13.58 21.40 3.99
N ARG A 153 -13.19 22.01 2.87
CA ARG A 153 -13.64 23.36 2.50
C ARG A 153 -14.89 23.39 1.62
N GLN A 154 -15.21 22.30 0.91
CA GLN A 154 -16.35 22.28 -0.01
C GLN A 154 -17.56 21.58 0.60
N ALA A 155 -18.69 22.28 0.66
CA ALA A 155 -19.96 21.71 1.11
C ALA A 155 -20.54 20.74 0.07
N LEU A 156 -21.08 19.61 0.54
CA LEU A 156 -21.77 18.66 -0.33
C LEU A 156 -23.08 19.26 -0.84
N LYS A 157 -23.28 19.22 -2.17
CA LYS A 157 -24.50 19.67 -2.84
C LYS A 157 -25.23 18.49 -3.47
N THR A 158 -26.55 18.61 -3.63
CA THR A 158 -27.33 17.63 -4.40
C THR A 158 -27.05 17.82 -5.89
N PRO A 159 -26.62 16.76 -6.63
CA PRO A 159 -26.41 16.84 -8.07
C PRO A 159 -27.70 17.18 -8.83
N LYS A 160 -27.57 17.82 -10.00
CA LYS A 160 -28.73 18.19 -10.85
C LYS A 160 -29.56 16.98 -11.27
N ASN A 161 -28.92 15.86 -11.55
CA ASN A 161 -29.52 14.58 -11.94
C ASN A 161 -29.79 13.62 -10.76
N ALA A 162 -29.84 14.12 -9.52
CA ALA A 162 -29.98 13.30 -8.31
C ALA A 162 -31.17 12.32 -8.34
N GLN A 163 -32.29 12.69 -8.97
CA GLN A 163 -33.46 11.80 -9.06
C GLN A 163 -33.16 10.55 -9.92
N ASN A 164 -32.48 10.73 -11.05
CA ASN A 164 -32.08 9.63 -11.92
C ASN A 164 -31.03 8.74 -11.25
N LEU A 165 -30.00 9.34 -10.64
CA LEU A 165 -28.97 8.63 -9.89
C LEU A 165 -29.56 7.80 -8.73
N ARG A 166 -30.54 8.35 -8.01
CA ARG A 166 -31.27 7.59 -6.98
C ARG A 166 -32.08 6.44 -7.55
N GLY A 167 -32.66 6.61 -8.74
CA GLY A 167 -33.37 5.56 -9.47
C GLY A 167 -32.45 4.39 -9.77
N GLN A 168 -31.31 4.66 -10.42
CA GLN A 168 -30.28 3.66 -10.73
C GLN A 168 -29.77 2.96 -9.47
N LEU A 169 -29.44 3.72 -8.42
CA LEU A 169 -29.01 3.13 -7.15
C LEU A 169 -30.10 2.24 -6.53
N SER A 170 -31.37 2.67 -6.58
CA SER A 170 -32.49 1.84 -6.10
C SER A 170 -32.63 0.54 -6.90
N GLU A 171 -32.44 0.57 -8.22
CA GLU A 171 -32.49 -0.61 -9.08
C GLU A 171 -31.45 -1.65 -8.63
N PHE A 172 -30.19 -1.23 -8.44
CA PHE A 172 -29.13 -2.12 -7.92
C PHE A 172 -29.45 -2.70 -6.54
N ILE A 173 -30.04 -1.90 -5.65
CA ILE A 173 -30.36 -2.34 -4.29
C ILE A 173 -31.56 -3.30 -4.27
N SER A 174 -32.54 -3.07 -5.14
CA SER A 174 -33.76 -3.88 -5.28
C SER A 174 -33.56 -5.17 -6.09
N GLY A 175 -32.47 -5.27 -6.84
CA GLY A 175 -32.12 -6.46 -7.61
C GLY A 175 -31.96 -7.68 -6.70
N ASN A 176 -32.53 -8.81 -7.11
CA ASN A 176 -32.54 -10.06 -6.34
C ASN A 176 -31.24 -10.88 -6.51
N GLU A 177 -30.14 -10.23 -6.90
CA GLU A 177 -28.91 -10.88 -7.33
C GLU A 177 -27.86 -10.96 -6.22
N THR A 178 -27.21 -12.11 -6.11
CA THR A 178 -25.91 -12.23 -5.44
C THR A 178 -24.90 -11.34 -6.16
N GLY A 179 -24.38 -10.32 -5.48
CA GLY A 179 -23.36 -9.42 -6.04
C GLY A 179 -23.76 -7.95 -6.22
N ARG A 180 -24.75 -7.42 -5.48
CA ARG A 180 -25.14 -6.00 -5.52
C ARG A 180 -23.95 -5.04 -5.39
N SER A 181 -23.03 -5.32 -4.47
CA SER A 181 -21.79 -4.52 -4.31
C SER A 181 -20.94 -4.49 -5.57
N ARG A 182 -20.82 -5.61 -6.29
CA ARG A 182 -20.09 -5.69 -7.57
C ARG A 182 -20.78 -4.87 -8.66
N SER A 183 -22.10 -4.94 -8.77
CA SER A 183 -22.86 -4.13 -9.74
C SER A 183 -22.71 -2.63 -9.46
N ILE A 184 -22.76 -2.22 -8.19
CA ILE A 184 -22.51 -0.83 -7.78
C ILE A 184 -21.07 -0.41 -8.09
N ILE A 185 -20.08 -1.26 -7.79
CA ILE A 185 -18.67 -1.00 -8.13
C ILE A 185 -18.52 -0.77 -9.63
N ASN A 186 -19.06 -1.66 -10.47
CA ASN A 186 -18.96 -1.54 -11.93
C ASN A 186 -19.62 -0.27 -12.44
N TRP A 187 -20.82 0.05 -11.95
CA TRP A 187 -21.51 1.29 -12.30
C TRP A 187 -20.70 2.54 -11.93
N ILE A 188 -20.17 2.62 -10.71
CA ILE A 188 -19.35 3.75 -10.28
C ILE A 188 -18.06 3.82 -11.12
N ARG A 189 -17.44 2.68 -11.45
CA ARG A 189 -16.24 2.63 -12.31
C ARG A 189 -16.52 3.19 -13.70
N GLU A 190 -17.61 2.79 -14.33
CA GLU A 190 -18.02 3.23 -15.66
C GLU A 190 -18.35 4.73 -15.71
N GLN A 191 -18.97 5.25 -14.65
CA GLN A 191 -19.37 6.65 -14.57
C GLN A 191 -18.28 7.57 -14.01
N MET A 192 -17.20 7.01 -13.46
CA MET A 192 -16.14 7.76 -12.79
C MET A 192 -15.56 8.88 -13.66
N PRO A 193 -15.24 8.68 -14.95
CA PRO A 193 -14.65 9.76 -15.77
C PRO A 193 -15.58 10.97 -15.90
N GLU A 194 -16.88 10.73 -16.05
CA GLU A 194 -17.89 11.75 -16.34
C GLU A 194 -18.38 12.52 -15.10
N TRP A 195 -18.42 11.88 -13.93
CA TRP A 195 -18.89 12.54 -12.72
C TRP A 195 -17.92 13.61 -12.22
N ASP A 196 -18.46 14.67 -11.62
CA ASP A 196 -17.67 15.57 -10.79
C ASP A 196 -17.43 14.97 -9.39
N PHE A 197 -16.48 15.54 -8.64
CA PHE A 197 -16.20 15.13 -7.27
C PHE A 197 -17.43 15.18 -6.36
N ASN A 198 -18.30 16.17 -6.54
CA ASN A 198 -19.50 16.33 -5.74
C ASN A 198 -20.48 15.16 -5.96
N THR A 199 -20.67 14.73 -7.20
CA THR A 199 -21.55 13.63 -7.58
C THR A 199 -21.03 12.30 -7.03
N TYR A 200 -19.73 12.02 -7.18
CA TYR A 200 -19.09 10.85 -6.57
C TYR A 200 -19.29 10.81 -5.05
N ARG A 201 -18.94 11.90 -4.37
CA ARG A 201 -19.15 12.08 -2.91
C ARG A 201 -20.61 11.91 -2.52
N TRP A 202 -21.53 12.42 -3.32
CA TRP A 202 -22.97 12.33 -3.07
C TRP A 202 -23.47 10.89 -3.18
N ILE A 203 -23.02 10.12 -4.18
CA ILE A 203 -23.36 8.70 -4.33
C ILE A 203 -22.91 7.88 -3.13
N LEU A 204 -21.66 8.06 -2.68
CA LEU A 204 -21.15 7.37 -1.48
C LEU A 204 -21.99 7.69 -0.23
N LYS A 205 -22.42 8.95 -0.08
CA LYS A 205 -23.32 9.36 1.01
C LYS A 205 -24.71 8.74 0.89
N GLU A 206 -25.32 8.77 -0.29
CA GLU A 206 -26.67 8.22 -0.51
C GLU A 206 -26.68 6.71 -0.25
N MET A 207 -25.65 6.00 -0.71
CA MET A 207 -25.44 4.57 -0.43
C MET A 207 -25.31 4.32 1.08
N SER A 208 -24.45 5.08 1.77
CA SER A 208 -24.24 4.99 3.23
C SER A 208 -25.47 5.40 4.05
N GLY A 209 -26.46 6.06 3.43
CA GLY A 209 -27.73 6.44 4.05
C GLY A 209 -28.82 5.35 3.94
N ARG A 210 -28.61 4.33 3.09
CA ARG A 210 -29.57 3.25 2.80
C ARG A 210 -29.11 1.92 3.39
N VAL A 211 -28.71 1.94 4.66
CA VAL A 211 -28.18 0.77 5.36
C VAL A 211 -29.32 -0.02 5.99
N GLU A 212 -29.25 -1.35 5.90
CA GLU A 212 -30.10 -2.25 6.65
C GLU A 212 -29.86 -2.03 8.15
N GLY A 213 -30.89 -1.56 8.87
CA GLY A 213 -30.77 -1.34 10.31
C GLY A 213 -32.11 -1.02 10.94
N LYS A 214 -32.38 -1.54 12.14
CA LYS A 214 -33.63 -1.28 12.89
C LYS A 214 -33.57 0.09 13.56
N ALA A 215 -33.75 1.17 12.80
CA ALA A 215 -33.96 2.49 13.42
C ALA A 215 -35.19 2.47 14.35
N LYS A 216 -34.97 2.51 15.67
CA LYS A 216 -36.00 2.85 16.66
C LYS A 216 -36.29 4.34 16.58
N LYS A 217 -37.08 4.78 15.61
CA LYS A 217 -37.74 6.09 15.67
C LYS A 217 -39.24 5.95 15.45
N SER A 218 -39.97 6.18 16.54
CA SER A 218 -41.36 6.64 16.60
C SER A 218 -42.37 5.91 15.70
N GLY A 219 -42.84 4.73 16.13
CA GLY A 219 -44.24 4.27 15.99
C GLY A 219 -44.92 4.22 14.61
N GLN A 220 -44.25 4.59 13.53
CA GLN A 220 -44.76 4.54 12.16
C GLN A 220 -43.81 3.68 11.33
N VAL A 221 -44.28 2.49 10.98
CA VAL A 221 -43.66 1.63 9.98
C VAL A 221 -43.92 2.30 8.62
N LYS A 222 -43.02 3.19 8.18
CA LYS A 222 -42.87 3.42 6.74
C LYS A 222 -42.20 2.17 6.19
N GLU A 223 -42.76 1.61 5.12
CA GLU A 223 -42.09 0.58 4.31
C GLU A 223 -40.64 1.04 4.09
N LYS A 224 -39.70 0.32 4.69
CA LYS A 224 -38.30 0.54 4.37
C LYS A 224 -38.11 0.04 2.95
N GLY A 225 -37.86 0.95 2.03
CA GLY A 225 -37.34 0.57 0.71
C GLY A 225 -36.11 -0.33 0.88
N ALA A 226 -35.80 -1.09 -0.17
CA ALA A 226 -34.63 -1.97 -0.20
C ALA A 226 -33.37 -1.22 0.26
N ALA A 227 -32.52 -1.92 1.03
CA ALA A 227 -31.32 -1.37 1.67
C ALA A 227 -30.12 -2.29 1.43
N LEU A 228 -28.91 -1.75 1.64
CA LEU A 228 -27.65 -2.49 1.57
C LEU A 228 -27.22 -2.93 2.96
N SER A 229 -26.55 -4.07 3.06
CA SER A 229 -25.86 -4.44 4.28
C SER A 229 -24.67 -3.52 4.54
N ALA A 230 -24.20 -3.45 5.78
CA ALA A 230 -23.02 -2.67 6.13
C ALA A 230 -21.76 -3.20 5.42
N GLU A 231 -21.65 -4.52 5.30
CA GLU A 231 -20.55 -5.22 4.61
C GLU A 231 -20.52 -4.88 3.12
N GLU A 232 -21.68 -4.77 2.46
CA GLU A 232 -21.73 -4.35 1.05
C GLU A 232 -21.21 -2.91 0.89
N ILE A 233 -21.62 -2.00 1.78
CA ILE A 233 -21.17 -0.60 1.77
C ILE A 233 -19.66 -0.51 2.01
N ILE A 234 -19.15 -1.28 2.98
CA ILE A 234 -17.72 -1.37 3.28
C ILE A 234 -16.99 -1.89 2.05
N THR A 235 -17.45 -3.00 1.46
CA THR A 235 -16.87 -3.60 0.25
C THR A 235 -16.74 -2.60 -0.89
N VAL A 236 -17.79 -1.81 -1.16
CA VAL A 236 -17.74 -0.78 -2.21
C VAL A 236 -16.68 0.28 -1.89
N HIS A 237 -16.64 0.81 -0.66
CA HIS A 237 -15.65 1.82 -0.28
C HIS A 237 -14.22 1.26 -0.32
N THR A 238 -14.01 0.07 0.24
CA THR A 238 -12.72 -0.62 0.27
C THR A 238 -12.20 -0.90 -1.13
N HIS A 239 -13.08 -1.30 -2.06
CA HIS A 239 -12.72 -1.45 -3.47
C HIS A 239 -12.12 -0.16 -4.04
N PHE A 240 -12.74 1.00 -3.78
CA PHE A 240 -12.18 2.27 -4.26
C PHE A 240 -10.92 2.69 -3.50
N ILE A 241 -10.77 2.35 -2.22
CA ILE A 241 -9.52 2.60 -1.49
C ILE A 241 -8.35 1.82 -2.11
N ASP A 242 -8.57 0.54 -2.43
CA ASP A 242 -7.51 -0.34 -2.93
C ASP A 242 -7.28 -0.19 -4.43
N TYR A 243 -8.34 -0.02 -5.23
CA TYR A 243 -8.28 -0.13 -6.69
C TYR A 243 -8.56 1.18 -7.44
N LEU A 244 -8.72 2.35 -6.79
CA LEU A 244 -8.77 3.64 -7.53
C LEU A 244 -7.56 3.80 -8.47
N ARG A 245 -6.41 3.23 -8.10
CA ARG A 245 -5.19 3.22 -8.92
C ARG A 245 -5.40 2.60 -10.30
N THR A 246 -6.33 1.66 -10.46
CA THR A 246 -6.57 0.90 -11.71
C THR A 246 -7.59 1.55 -12.63
N LEU A 247 -8.15 2.71 -12.25
CA LEU A 247 -9.25 3.34 -12.95
C LEU A 247 -8.80 4.58 -13.73
N ASP A 248 -9.48 4.84 -14.84
CA ASP A 248 -9.54 6.17 -15.45
C ASP A 248 -10.52 7.03 -14.62
N THR A 249 -10.04 8.17 -14.12
CA THR A 249 -10.81 9.10 -13.31
C THR A 249 -11.18 10.38 -14.06
N GLY A 250 -10.95 10.42 -15.37
CA GLY A 250 -11.08 11.62 -16.19
C GLY A 250 -10.18 12.72 -15.66
N LYS A 251 -10.74 13.93 -15.48
CA LYS A 251 -9.99 15.09 -14.96
C LYS A 251 -9.76 15.08 -13.45
N LYS A 252 -10.15 14.03 -12.71
CA LYS A 252 -10.14 14.05 -11.25
C LYS A 252 -8.89 13.39 -10.70
N ALA A 253 -8.18 14.08 -9.82
CA ALA A 253 -7.07 13.50 -9.09
C ALA A 253 -7.51 12.31 -8.22
N LYS A 254 -6.81 11.18 -8.39
CA LYS A 254 -7.04 9.95 -7.62
C LYS A 254 -6.84 10.17 -6.13
N SER A 255 -5.93 11.06 -5.73
CA SER A 255 -5.69 11.46 -4.34
C SER A 255 -6.95 12.07 -3.70
N SER A 256 -7.63 12.96 -4.42
CA SER A 256 -8.87 13.59 -3.95
C SER A 256 -10.03 12.59 -3.88
N LEU A 257 -10.14 11.68 -4.85
CA LEU A 257 -11.12 10.58 -4.78
C LEU A 257 -10.86 9.65 -3.61
N LEU A 258 -9.59 9.32 -3.34
CA LEU A 258 -9.19 8.49 -2.20
C LEU A 258 -9.54 9.16 -0.87
N ASP A 259 -9.28 10.46 -0.73
CA ASP A 259 -9.65 11.24 0.45
C ASP A 259 -11.17 11.28 0.67
N ILE A 260 -11.94 11.51 -0.40
CA ILE A 260 -13.42 11.44 -0.38
C ILE A 260 -13.89 10.07 0.14
N THR A 261 -13.35 8.98 -0.42
CA THR A 261 -13.76 7.61 -0.10
C THR A 261 -13.40 7.23 1.33
N ARG A 262 -12.16 7.49 1.77
CA ARG A 262 -11.72 7.23 3.15
C ARG A 262 -12.56 8.01 4.14
N THR A 263 -12.74 9.31 3.91
CA THR A 263 -13.54 10.18 4.77
C THR A 263 -15.00 9.73 4.82
N SER A 264 -15.58 9.31 3.69
CA SER A 264 -16.94 8.75 3.63
C SER A 264 -17.05 7.47 4.47
N LEU A 265 -16.12 6.54 4.29
CA LEU A 265 -16.08 5.28 5.02
C LEU A 265 -15.92 5.47 6.54
N TYR A 266 -15.01 6.37 6.97
CA TYR A 266 -14.80 6.63 8.39
C TYR A 266 -16.04 7.26 9.04
N ARG A 267 -16.72 8.19 8.35
CA ARG A 267 -18.00 8.75 8.81
C ARG A 267 -19.11 7.70 8.86
N PHE A 268 -19.05 6.67 8.01
CA PHE A 268 -19.96 5.55 8.05
C PHE A 268 -19.70 4.66 9.29
N PHE A 269 -18.43 4.29 9.54
CA PHE A 269 -18.04 3.54 10.75
C PHE A 269 -18.47 4.22 12.05
N GLU A 270 -18.35 5.53 12.16
CA GLU A 270 -18.77 6.27 13.36
C GLU A 270 -20.28 6.15 13.66
N LYS A 271 -21.10 5.98 12.62
CA LYS A 271 -22.56 5.88 12.71
C LYS A 271 -23.05 4.44 12.84
N LEU A 272 -22.28 3.48 12.34
CA LEU A 272 -22.69 2.09 12.17
C LEU A 272 -23.17 1.42 13.48
N PRO A 273 -22.52 1.59 14.64
CA PRO A 273 -23.01 1.03 15.91
C PRO A 273 -24.40 1.56 16.33
N ALA A 274 -24.78 2.76 15.90
CA ALA A 274 -26.11 3.31 16.17
C ALA A 274 -27.18 2.77 15.19
N LEU A 275 -26.76 2.30 14.01
CA LEU A 275 -27.62 1.72 12.98
C LEU A 275 -27.84 0.22 13.23
N ASP A 276 -26.79 -0.48 13.66
CA ASP A 276 -26.77 -1.92 13.90
C ASP A 276 -25.80 -2.31 15.03
N GLY A 277 -26.13 -1.91 16.26
CA GLY A 277 -25.34 -2.26 17.45
C GLY A 277 -25.42 -3.74 17.86
N GLU A 278 -26.24 -4.55 17.17
CA GLU A 278 -26.28 -6.00 17.39
C GLU A 278 -25.05 -6.68 16.79
N ASN A 279 -24.61 -6.23 15.61
CA ASN A 279 -23.45 -6.80 14.91
C ASN A 279 -22.18 -5.95 15.03
N TRP A 280 -22.29 -4.65 15.33
CA TRP A 280 -21.19 -3.70 15.29
C TRP A 280 -20.90 -3.05 16.64
N GLY A 281 -19.74 -3.37 17.21
CA GLY A 281 -19.18 -2.67 18.37
C GLY A 281 -18.27 -1.52 17.91
N ILE A 282 -18.05 -0.52 18.78
CA ILE A 282 -17.02 0.50 18.54
C ILE A 282 -16.23 0.81 19.81
N VAL A 283 -14.92 0.99 19.65
CA VAL A 283 -14.02 1.46 20.69
C VAL A 283 -13.13 2.58 20.14
N SER A 284 -12.70 3.49 21.01
CA SER A 284 -11.85 4.63 20.68
C SER A 284 -11.16 5.13 21.94
N ARG A 285 -10.14 6.00 21.85
CA ARG A 285 -9.58 6.63 23.07
C ARG A 285 -10.57 7.41 23.91
N LYS A 286 -11.60 8.00 23.28
CA LYS A 286 -12.68 8.70 23.98
C LYS A 286 -13.71 7.76 24.60
N ARG A 287 -13.75 6.50 24.15
CA ARG A 287 -14.66 5.43 24.60
C ARG A 287 -13.85 4.12 24.69
N PRO A 288 -12.95 3.98 25.67
CA PRO A 288 -12.00 2.87 25.73
C PRO A 288 -12.63 1.56 26.23
N THR A 289 -13.83 1.60 26.81
CA THR A 289 -14.50 0.38 27.27
C THR A 289 -14.91 -0.50 26.10
N ILE A 290 -14.35 -1.72 26.05
CA ILE A 290 -14.67 -2.71 25.03
C ILE A 290 -16.11 -3.23 25.27
N PRO A 291 -17.00 -3.19 24.26
CA PRO A 291 -18.33 -3.75 24.40
C PRO A 291 -18.29 -5.28 24.59
N ALA A 292 -19.14 -5.79 25.48
CA ALA A 292 -19.27 -7.23 25.70
C ALA A 292 -19.78 -7.94 24.42
N VAL A 293 -19.18 -9.07 24.11
CA VAL A 293 -19.52 -9.88 22.93
C VAL A 293 -20.17 -11.19 23.36
N ARG A 294 -21.41 -11.43 22.90
CA ARG A 294 -22.17 -12.66 23.25
C ARG A 294 -22.00 -13.78 22.22
N VAL A 295 -21.78 -13.44 20.95
CA VAL A 295 -21.55 -14.37 19.83
C VAL A 295 -20.40 -13.81 18.99
N PRO A 296 -19.13 -14.17 19.28
CA PRO A 296 -18.00 -13.44 18.73
C PRO A 296 -17.70 -13.67 17.26
N GLU A 297 -18.13 -14.82 16.73
CA GLU A 297 -17.93 -15.20 15.33
C GLU A 297 -18.79 -14.38 14.34
N GLN A 298 -19.82 -13.68 14.85
CA GLN A 298 -20.82 -12.97 14.05
C GLN A 298 -20.76 -11.45 14.21
N ARG A 299 -19.80 -10.91 14.98
CA ARG A 299 -19.73 -9.47 15.27
C ARG A 299 -18.38 -8.89 14.93
N THR A 300 -18.39 -7.62 14.52
CA THR A 300 -17.18 -6.86 14.16
C THR A 300 -16.97 -5.71 15.13
N LEU A 301 -15.75 -5.61 15.67
CA LEU A 301 -15.34 -4.48 16.50
C LEU A 301 -14.68 -3.42 15.62
N LEU A 302 -15.30 -2.25 15.55
CA LEU A 302 -14.70 -1.05 14.97
C LEU A 302 -13.75 -0.43 16.00
N VAL A 303 -12.52 -0.16 15.59
CA VAL A 303 -11.49 0.43 16.44
C VAL A 303 -10.97 1.71 15.80
N ASP A 304 -11.30 2.84 16.40
CA ASP A 304 -10.77 4.14 15.99
C ASP A 304 -9.37 4.34 16.58
N GLY A 305 -8.35 4.32 15.73
CA GLY A 305 -6.94 4.47 16.13
C GLY A 305 -6.58 5.86 16.67
N THR A 306 -7.47 6.85 16.52
CA THR A 306 -7.17 8.25 16.89
C THR A 306 -6.80 8.38 18.37
N GLY A 307 -5.61 8.93 18.62
CA GLY A 307 -5.10 9.25 19.95
C GLY A 307 -4.50 8.07 20.72
N PHE A 308 -4.53 6.85 20.18
CA PHE A 308 -3.76 5.74 20.74
C PHE A 308 -2.28 5.99 20.48
N THR A 309 -1.44 5.69 21.46
CA THR A 309 0.01 5.86 21.37
C THR A 309 0.62 4.85 20.40
N PRO A 310 1.72 5.21 19.70
CA PRO A 310 2.42 4.28 18.83
C PRO A 310 2.97 3.05 19.54
N GLU A 311 3.37 3.23 20.79
CA GLU A 311 4.02 2.25 21.65
C GLU A 311 3.56 2.43 23.10
N GLY A 312 3.87 1.44 23.95
CA GLY A 312 3.56 1.49 25.38
C GLY A 312 3.02 0.15 25.90
N THR A 313 3.06 0.01 27.22
CA THR A 313 2.65 -1.20 27.94
C THR A 313 1.26 -1.10 28.57
N ASP A 314 0.57 0.04 28.40
CA ASP A 314 -0.75 0.28 28.96
C ASP A 314 -1.85 0.00 27.90
N PRO A 315 -2.72 -1.00 28.12
CA PRO A 315 -3.85 -1.32 27.22
C PRO A 315 -4.88 -0.21 27.03
N GLU A 316 -4.93 0.81 27.89
CA GLU A 316 -5.82 1.96 27.70
C GLU A 316 -5.27 2.99 26.69
N HIS A 317 -3.95 2.96 26.46
CA HIS A 317 -3.24 3.94 25.65
C HIS A 317 -2.61 3.33 24.39
N SER A 318 -2.15 2.08 24.44
CA SER A 318 -1.52 1.37 23.32
C SER A 318 -2.57 0.59 22.52
N LEU A 319 -2.70 0.89 21.23
CA LEU A 319 -3.69 0.24 20.35
C LEU A 319 -3.47 -1.28 20.30
N ALA A 320 -2.21 -1.72 20.15
CA ALA A 320 -1.84 -3.13 20.09
C ALA A 320 -2.34 -3.92 21.33
N LEU A 321 -2.11 -3.37 22.52
CA LEU A 321 -2.55 -4.02 23.77
C LEU A 321 -4.06 -3.93 23.96
N HIS A 322 -4.69 -2.89 23.43
CA HIS A 322 -6.14 -2.77 23.42
C HIS A 322 -6.81 -3.85 22.57
N LEU A 323 -6.23 -4.17 21.40
CA LEU A 323 -6.68 -5.29 20.56
C LEU A 323 -6.52 -6.63 21.28
N ALA A 324 -5.43 -6.81 22.03
CA ALA A 324 -5.21 -8.00 22.84
C ALA A 324 -6.29 -8.20 23.92
N GLU A 325 -6.71 -7.12 24.58
CA GLU A 325 -7.82 -7.15 25.54
C GLU A 325 -9.15 -7.48 24.85
N ALA A 326 -9.44 -6.85 23.71
CA ALA A 326 -10.65 -7.15 22.95
C ALA A 326 -10.72 -8.62 22.50
N TYR A 327 -9.60 -9.18 22.03
CA TYR A 327 -9.50 -10.60 21.69
C TYR A 327 -9.76 -11.51 22.90
N ARG A 328 -9.17 -11.18 24.07
CA ARG A 328 -9.40 -11.92 25.33
C ARG A 328 -10.86 -11.87 25.79
N GLN A 329 -11.57 -10.80 25.49
CA GLN A 329 -13.01 -10.67 25.73
C GLN A 329 -13.87 -11.42 24.72
N GLY A 330 -13.27 -12.00 23.67
CA GLY A 330 -13.91 -12.90 22.73
C GLY A 330 -13.90 -12.40 21.29
N TRP A 331 -13.63 -11.12 21.01
CA TRP A 331 -13.71 -10.57 19.66
C TRP A 331 -12.74 -11.27 18.69
N ARG A 332 -13.20 -11.49 17.45
CA ARG A 332 -12.41 -12.14 16.37
C ARG A 332 -12.35 -11.34 15.08
N ARG A 333 -13.35 -10.51 14.80
CA ARG A 333 -13.38 -9.64 13.62
C ARG A 333 -13.14 -8.19 14.03
N PHE A 334 -12.17 -7.55 13.39
CA PHE A 334 -11.73 -6.21 13.71
C PHE A 334 -11.67 -5.34 12.45
N ILE A 335 -12.16 -4.11 12.56
CA ILE A 335 -11.89 -3.07 11.57
C ILE A 335 -11.25 -1.90 12.27
N LEU A 336 -9.99 -1.63 11.93
CA LEU A 336 -9.24 -0.49 12.46
C LEU A 336 -9.28 0.65 11.46
N PHE A 337 -9.59 1.85 11.90
CA PHE A 337 -9.62 3.02 11.02
C PHE A 337 -8.99 4.25 11.67
N ARG A 338 -8.54 5.21 10.85
CA ARG A 338 -7.67 6.32 11.30
C ARG A 338 -6.40 5.84 12.02
N VAL A 339 -5.86 4.71 11.58
CA VAL A 339 -4.55 4.26 12.04
C VAL A 339 -3.49 5.22 11.48
N ASN A 340 -2.62 5.72 12.35
CA ASN A 340 -1.67 6.77 12.03
C ASN A 340 -0.38 6.62 12.86
N GLY A 341 0.41 5.59 12.56
CA GLY A 341 1.69 5.32 13.20
C GLY A 341 1.66 4.32 14.37
N GLN A 342 0.50 3.76 14.72
CA GLN A 342 0.45 2.71 15.76
C GLN A 342 1.23 1.46 15.33
N ARG A 343 2.14 1.01 16.19
CA ARG A 343 3.08 -0.09 15.92
C ARG A 343 2.52 -1.42 16.41
N LEU A 344 3.09 -2.51 15.91
CA LEU A 344 2.80 -3.89 16.35
C LEU A 344 1.29 -4.26 16.26
N ILE A 345 0.58 -3.75 15.25
CA ILE A 345 -0.76 -4.22 14.92
C ILE A 345 -0.60 -5.60 14.27
N SER A 346 -0.95 -6.65 15.00
CA SER A 346 -0.76 -8.05 14.60
C SER A 346 -1.64 -8.97 15.43
N THR A 347 -1.83 -10.23 15.00
CA THR A 347 -2.44 -11.27 15.85
C THR A 347 -1.52 -11.71 17.00
N ALA A 348 -0.22 -11.46 16.90
CA ALA A 348 0.75 -11.83 17.95
C ALA A 348 0.45 -11.22 19.32
N VAL A 349 -0.09 -10.01 19.33
CA VAL A 349 -0.42 -9.29 20.58
C VAL A 349 -1.57 -9.94 21.32
N MET A 350 -2.36 -10.78 20.65
CA MET A 350 -3.52 -11.48 21.19
C MET A 350 -3.15 -12.67 22.10
N GLY A 351 -1.84 -12.97 22.23
CA GLY A 351 -1.30 -13.94 23.17
C GLY A 351 -0.76 -15.20 22.50
N LYS A 352 -0.60 -16.28 23.29
CA LYS A 352 -0.05 -17.57 22.82
C LYS A 352 -1.10 -18.50 22.18
N SER A 353 -2.30 -17.99 21.92
CA SER A 353 -3.41 -18.76 21.36
C SER A 353 -3.26 -18.92 19.84
N ASN A 354 -3.87 -19.96 19.27
CA ASN A 354 -4.07 -20.00 17.82
C ASN A 354 -5.05 -18.88 17.42
N THR A 355 -4.66 -18.05 16.46
CA THR A 355 -5.43 -16.88 16.00
C THR A 355 -5.99 -17.06 14.58
N ASP A 356 -6.07 -18.30 14.10
CA ASP A 356 -6.62 -18.67 12.78
C ASP A 356 -8.02 -18.12 12.50
N ASP A 357 -8.83 -17.89 13.53
CA ASP A 357 -10.20 -17.37 13.44
C ASP A 357 -10.27 -15.83 13.40
N VAL A 358 -9.13 -15.14 13.48
CA VAL A 358 -9.07 -13.68 13.50
C VAL A 358 -9.07 -13.11 12.09
N ILE A 359 -9.92 -12.12 11.85
CA ILE A 359 -9.93 -11.30 10.63
C ILE A 359 -9.78 -9.83 11.03
N MET A 360 -8.83 -9.14 10.42
CA MET A 360 -8.56 -7.74 10.71
C MET A 360 -8.34 -6.93 9.43
N ASP A 361 -9.20 -5.95 9.19
CA ASP A 361 -9.04 -4.98 8.10
C ASP A 361 -8.57 -3.64 8.69
N VAL A 362 -7.50 -3.08 8.12
CA VAL A 362 -6.82 -1.90 8.66
C VAL A 362 -6.81 -0.78 7.62
N TYR A 363 -7.39 0.36 7.99
CA TYR A 363 -7.48 1.55 7.18
C TYR A 363 -6.66 2.69 7.80
N GLY A 364 -5.68 3.18 7.05
CA GLY A 364 -4.75 4.23 7.47
C GLY A 364 -3.30 3.82 7.19
N THR A 365 -2.37 4.38 7.97
CA THR A 365 -0.94 4.12 7.84
C THR A 365 -0.42 3.58 9.18
N PRO A 366 -0.31 2.25 9.36
CA PRO A 366 0.28 1.66 10.56
C PRO A 366 1.77 2.02 10.67
N GLY A 367 2.28 2.00 11.89
CA GLY A 367 3.72 2.12 12.14
C GLY A 367 4.47 0.83 11.83
N GLU A 368 5.74 0.78 12.22
CA GLU A 368 6.60 -0.40 12.08
C GLU A 368 6.01 -1.65 12.77
N TYR A 369 6.46 -2.82 12.32
CA TYR A 369 6.07 -4.14 12.86
C TYR A 369 4.60 -4.53 12.61
N PHE A 370 3.97 -3.97 11.58
CA PHE A 370 2.66 -4.44 11.13
C PHE A 370 2.68 -5.93 10.75
N GLY A 371 1.77 -6.74 11.29
CA GLY A 371 1.74 -8.19 11.05
C GLY A 371 2.95 -8.96 11.59
N ALA A 372 3.78 -8.36 12.45
CA ALA A 372 4.92 -9.06 13.03
C ALA A 372 4.45 -10.17 14.00
N PHE A 373 5.14 -11.31 13.99
CA PHE A 373 4.95 -12.47 14.84
C PHE A 373 3.58 -13.16 14.71
N MET A 374 2.86 -12.94 13.60
CA MET A 374 1.54 -13.55 13.37
C MET A 374 1.55 -15.06 13.60
N GLN A 375 0.51 -15.55 14.28
CA GLN A 375 0.28 -16.96 14.63
C GLN A 375 -1.08 -17.41 14.04
N GLY A 376 -1.29 -17.13 12.75
CA GLY A 376 -2.56 -17.37 12.07
C GLY A 376 -3.39 -16.11 11.84
N GLY A 377 -4.59 -16.34 11.30
CA GLY A 377 -5.59 -15.33 10.97
C GLY A 377 -5.31 -14.62 9.65
N THR A 378 -6.21 -13.70 9.28
CA THR A 378 -6.09 -12.85 8.09
C THR A 378 -6.03 -11.39 8.48
N ILE A 379 -4.95 -10.70 8.11
CA ILE A 379 -4.80 -9.26 8.30
C ILE A 379 -4.66 -8.58 6.93
N ARG A 380 -5.49 -7.58 6.66
CA ARG A 380 -5.45 -6.77 5.44
C ARG A 380 -5.16 -5.32 5.77
N LEU A 381 -4.22 -4.73 5.05
CA LEU A 381 -3.91 -3.30 5.11
C LEU A 381 -4.32 -2.63 3.79
N HIS A 382 -5.27 -1.72 3.89
CA HIS A 382 -5.78 -0.92 2.78
C HIS A 382 -4.93 0.35 2.57
N GLY A 383 -3.64 0.14 2.32
CA GLY A 383 -2.63 1.19 2.24
C GLY A 383 -1.19 0.67 2.29
N ASN A 384 -0.25 1.57 2.59
CA ASN A 384 1.18 1.27 2.66
C ASN A 384 1.59 0.79 4.07
N ALA A 385 2.46 -0.21 4.12
CA ALA A 385 3.07 -0.73 5.33
C ALA A 385 4.48 -0.16 5.54
N GLN A 386 4.89 -0.02 6.80
CA GLN A 386 6.22 0.50 7.18
C GLN A 386 7.27 -0.63 7.28
N ASN A 387 8.38 -0.37 7.97
CA ASN A 387 9.45 -1.35 8.15
C ASN A 387 9.02 -2.54 9.02
N PHE A 388 9.71 -3.66 8.84
CA PHE A 388 9.53 -4.90 9.62
C PHE A 388 8.13 -5.53 9.50
N THR A 389 7.40 -5.21 8.44
CA THR A 389 6.10 -5.84 8.16
C THR A 389 6.24 -7.35 8.02
N GLY A 390 5.40 -8.14 8.69
CA GLY A 390 5.45 -9.60 8.63
C GLY A 390 6.69 -10.24 9.27
N MET A 391 7.47 -9.47 10.06
CA MET A 391 8.64 -9.99 10.77
C MET A 391 8.27 -11.18 11.64
N CYS A 392 8.99 -12.29 11.54
CA CYS A 392 8.80 -13.51 12.33
C CYS A 392 7.38 -14.10 12.26
N MET A 393 6.63 -13.83 11.18
CA MET A 393 5.34 -14.46 10.94
C MET A 393 5.48 -16.00 10.86
N HIS A 394 4.62 -16.73 11.58
CA HIS A 394 4.65 -18.20 11.60
C HIS A 394 3.71 -18.83 10.56
N HIS A 395 2.46 -18.35 10.48
CA HIS A 395 1.44 -18.77 9.51
C HIS A 395 0.31 -17.74 9.48
N GLY A 396 -0.65 -17.90 8.57
CA GLY A 396 -1.76 -16.97 8.35
C GLY A 396 -1.67 -16.26 6.99
N GLN A 397 -2.51 -15.25 6.81
CA GLN A 397 -2.60 -14.45 5.58
C GLN A 397 -2.38 -12.97 5.88
N LEU A 398 -1.41 -12.35 5.20
CA LEU A 398 -1.12 -10.92 5.30
C LEU A 398 -1.24 -10.27 3.92
N GLU A 399 -2.19 -9.36 3.75
CA GLU A 399 -2.46 -8.69 2.47
C GLU A 399 -2.22 -7.18 2.59
N ILE A 400 -1.29 -6.65 1.79
CA ILE A 400 -0.92 -5.24 1.77
C ILE A 400 -1.32 -4.65 0.41
N PHE A 401 -2.38 -3.86 0.37
CA PHE A 401 -2.84 -3.16 -0.84
C PHE A 401 -2.01 -1.89 -1.09
N GLY A 402 -0.70 -1.94 -0.89
CA GLY A 402 0.21 -0.82 -1.04
C GLY A 402 1.66 -1.29 -1.07
N ASN A 403 2.58 -0.37 -0.80
CA ASN A 403 4.01 -0.66 -0.66
C ASN A 403 4.31 -1.24 0.73
N ALA A 404 5.46 -1.91 0.87
CA ALA A 404 6.00 -2.33 2.15
C ALA A 404 7.40 -1.75 2.38
N GLY A 405 7.71 -1.42 3.64
CA GLY A 405 8.97 -0.83 4.03
C GLY A 405 10.15 -1.81 4.00
N LYS A 406 11.20 -1.44 4.74
CA LYS A 406 12.43 -2.23 4.85
C LYS A 406 12.21 -3.51 5.65
N VAL A 407 13.02 -4.54 5.34
CA VAL A 407 13.13 -5.74 6.17
C VAL A 407 11.76 -6.46 6.31
N CYS A 408 10.91 -6.32 5.29
CA CYS A 408 9.62 -7.01 5.20
C CYS A 408 9.84 -8.53 5.22
N GLY A 409 9.07 -9.26 6.03
CA GLY A 409 9.11 -10.72 6.14
C GLY A 409 10.30 -11.28 6.92
N TYR A 410 11.11 -10.43 7.58
CA TYR A 410 12.34 -10.87 8.27
C TYR A 410 12.12 -12.06 9.20
N ALA A 411 12.91 -13.11 9.04
CA ALA A 411 12.88 -14.32 9.87
C ALA A 411 11.50 -15.01 9.98
N SER A 412 10.60 -14.79 9.00
CA SER A 412 9.33 -15.52 8.88
C SER A 412 9.58 -17.04 8.81
N LYS A 413 8.60 -17.82 9.27
CA LYS A 413 8.61 -19.29 9.27
C LYS A 413 7.67 -19.89 8.24
N GLY A 414 6.63 -19.15 7.84
CA GLY A 414 5.56 -19.63 6.99
C GLY A 414 4.50 -18.56 6.74
N GLY A 415 3.45 -18.94 6.01
CA GLY A 415 2.29 -18.07 5.73
C GLY A 415 2.19 -17.58 4.30
N GLU A 416 1.03 -17.01 3.96
CA GLU A 416 0.78 -16.41 2.65
C GLU A 416 0.78 -14.89 2.76
N VAL A 417 1.56 -14.22 1.91
CA VAL A 417 1.70 -12.77 1.90
C VAL A 417 1.43 -12.21 0.51
N PHE A 418 0.55 -11.22 0.43
CA PHE A 418 0.30 -10.44 -0.79
C PHE A 418 0.74 -9.00 -0.60
N ILE A 419 1.50 -8.46 -1.56
CA ILE A 419 1.92 -7.06 -1.60
C ILE A 419 1.64 -6.51 -3.01
N LEU A 420 0.74 -5.53 -3.08
CA LEU A 420 0.34 -4.91 -4.34
C LEU A 420 1.43 -3.97 -4.90
N GLY A 421 2.20 -3.34 -4.03
CA GLY A 421 3.21 -2.35 -4.39
C GLY A 421 4.63 -2.90 -4.40
N ASN A 422 5.57 -1.99 -4.20
CA ASN A 422 6.99 -2.27 -4.08
C ASN A 422 7.40 -2.48 -2.62
N ILE A 423 8.50 -3.22 -2.46
CA ILE A 423 9.21 -3.40 -1.19
C ILE A 423 10.51 -2.60 -1.26
N VAL A 424 10.89 -1.96 -0.16
CA VAL A 424 12.16 -1.20 -0.10
C VAL A 424 13.35 -2.16 -0.20
N ASP A 425 13.91 -2.67 0.90
CA ASP A 425 15.08 -3.55 0.87
C ASP A 425 14.91 -4.73 1.83
N ARG A 426 15.81 -5.72 1.70
CA ARG A 426 15.96 -6.85 2.64
C ARG A 426 14.70 -7.69 2.83
N ALA A 427 13.89 -7.76 1.79
CA ALA A 427 12.68 -8.59 1.75
C ALA A 427 13.04 -10.05 2.07
N TRP A 428 12.41 -10.64 3.09
CA TRP A 428 12.58 -12.02 3.57
C TRP A 428 14.02 -12.42 3.93
N THR A 429 14.75 -11.49 4.53
CA THR A 429 16.06 -11.79 5.13
C THR A 429 15.92 -12.78 6.29
N ASN A 430 16.78 -13.79 6.35
CA ASN A 430 16.80 -14.85 7.38
C ASN A 430 15.50 -15.67 7.49
N SER A 431 14.60 -15.60 6.50
CA SER A 431 13.35 -16.36 6.52
C SER A 431 13.60 -17.84 6.27
N VAL A 432 12.81 -18.68 6.93
CA VAL A 432 12.88 -20.14 6.86
C VAL A 432 11.51 -20.65 6.45
N ASN A 433 11.43 -21.62 5.54
CA ASN A 433 10.18 -22.36 5.37
C ASN A 433 10.18 -23.54 6.33
N ASP A 434 9.54 -23.37 7.49
CA ASP A 434 9.47 -24.42 8.51
C ASP A 434 8.37 -25.41 8.14
N SER A 435 8.76 -26.66 7.87
CA SER A 435 7.83 -27.71 7.45
C SER A 435 6.77 -28.08 8.50
N ARG A 436 6.87 -27.54 9.72
CA ARG A 436 5.89 -27.71 10.79
C ARG A 436 4.78 -26.66 10.76
N CYS A 437 4.90 -25.62 9.92
CA CYS A 437 3.87 -24.60 9.71
C CYS A 437 3.46 -24.51 8.24
N GLN A 438 2.54 -23.59 7.94
CA GLN A 438 2.09 -23.30 6.58
C GLN A 438 3.26 -22.90 5.69
N ASP A 439 3.31 -23.41 4.45
CA ASP A 439 4.32 -23.02 3.48
C ASP A 439 4.34 -21.50 3.25
N LEU A 440 5.56 -20.96 3.14
CA LEU A 440 5.80 -19.56 2.85
C LEU A 440 5.56 -19.28 1.36
N ARG A 441 4.43 -18.63 1.04
CA ARG A 441 4.05 -18.21 -0.32
C ARG A 441 3.91 -16.70 -0.38
N VAL A 442 4.63 -16.06 -1.30
CA VAL A 442 4.73 -14.59 -1.35
C VAL A 442 4.41 -14.07 -2.75
N HIS A 443 3.40 -13.22 -2.83
CA HIS A 443 2.83 -12.66 -4.05
C HIS A 443 3.11 -11.16 -4.10
N ILE A 444 3.93 -10.70 -5.05
CA ILE A 444 4.32 -9.29 -5.16
C ILE A 444 4.04 -8.83 -6.60
N LEU A 445 3.08 -7.91 -6.78
CA LEU A 445 2.87 -7.32 -8.12
C LEU A 445 4.04 -6.41 -8.51
N GLY A 446 4.53 -5.60 -7.56
CA GLY A 446 5.67 -4.71 -7.75
C GLY A 446 7.00 -5.45 -7.72
N SER A 447 7.99 -4.83 -7.09
CA SER A 447 9.37 -5.31 -7.03
C SER A 447 10.00 -5.04 -5.66
N ALA A 448 11.24 -5.46 -5.48
CA ALA A 448 12.08 -5.10 -4.34
C ALA A 448 13.34 -4.37 -4.83
N SER A 449 13.93 -3.54 -3.98
CA SER A 449 15.21 -2.89 -4.32
C SER A 449 16.40 -3.82 -4.11
N LYS A 450 16.91 -4.00 -2.88
CA LYS A 450 18.20 -4.68 -2.64
C LYS A 450 18.07 -5.79 -1.59
N TYR A 451 18.99 -6.77 -1.62
CA TYR A 451 19.13 -7.83 -0.61
C TYR A 451 17.89 -8.72 -0.40
N ALA A 452 17.01 -8.83 -1.39
CA ALA A 452 15.88 -9.75 -1.26
C ALA A 452 16.37 -11.20 -1.11
N GLY A 453 15.85 -11.92 -0.11
CA GLY A 453 16.20 -13.30 0.19
C GLY A 453 17.60 -13.50 0.78
N GLU A 454 18.19 -12.48 1.41
CA GLU A 454 19.47 -12.64 2.12
C GLU A 454 19.32 -13.74 3.20
N SER A 455 20.17 -14.77 3.16
CA SER A 455 20.12 -15.95 4.05
C SER A 455 18.76 -16.67 4.06
N LEU A 456 18.05 -16.68 2.92
CA LEU A 456 16.78 -17.39 2.78
C LEU A 456 16.96 -18.92 2.86
N MET A 457 16.05 -19.57 3.58
CA MET A 457 16.08 -21.02 3.82
C MET A 457 14.76 -21.71 3.41
N GLY A 458 14.06 -21.16 2.42
CA GLY A 458 12.86 -21.74 1.82
C GLY A 458 11.76 -20.73 1.52
N GLY A 459 10.73 -21.19 0.80
CA GLY A 459 9.58 -20.41 0.38
C GLY A 459 9.55 -20.13 -1.12
N ASP A 460 8.36 -19.82 -1.62
CA ASP A 460 8.09 -19.53 -3.02
C ASP A 460 7.61 -18.09 -3.17
N PHE A 461 8.22 -17.37 -4.11
CA PHE A 461 8.03 -15.94 -4.29
C PHE A 461 7.75 -15.64 -5.76
N PHE A 462 6.76 -14.79 -6.01
CA PHE A 462 6.53 -14.20 -7.33
C PHE A 462 6.71 -12.68 -7.27
N PHE A 463 7.47 -12.14 -8.22
CA PHE A 463 7.65 -10.71 -8.47
C PHE A 463 7.16 -10.35 -9.87
N GLY A 464 6.09 -9.55 -9.95
CA GLY A 464 5.53 -9.06 -11.20
C GLY A 464 6.37 -7.96 -11.83
N GLY A 465 7.06 -7.13 -11.04
CA GLY A 465 7.82 -6.00 -11.56
C GLY A 465 6.95 -4.97 -12.28
N MET A 466 5.71 -4.78 -11.80
CA MET A 466 4.69 -3.95 -12.44
C MET A 466 4.09 -2.91 -11.49
N TYR A 467 3.48 -1.88 -12.04
CA TYR A 467 2.76 -0.84 -11.30
C TYR A 467 1.63 -0.26 -12.14
N PHE A 468 0.66 0.41 -11.53
CA PHE A 468 -0.36 1.18 -12.26
C PHE A 468 0.08 2.63 -12.36
N ASP A 469 0.02 3.21 -13.58
CA ASP A 469 0.29 4.63 -13.76
C ASP A 469 -0.88 5.52 -13.32
N HIS A 470 -0.71 6.84 -13.42
CA HIS A 470 -1.74 7.81 -13.04
C HIS A 470 -3.04 7.66 -13.85
N LEU A 471 -2.99 7.09 -15.05
CA LEU A 471 -4.17 6.79 -15.90
C LEU A 471 -4.81 5.44 -15.59
N GLY A 472 -4.21 4.65 -14.69
CA GLY A 472 -4.68 3.32 -14.30
C GLY A 472 -4.30 2.21 -15.26
N GLN A 473 -3.32 2.46 -16.13
CA GLN A 473 -2.77 1.44 -17.02
C GLN A 473 -1.68 0.67 -16.29
N LEU A 474 -1.69 -0.66 -16.44
CA LEU A 474 -0.65 -1.52 -15.91
C LEU A 474 0.64 -1.33 -16.73
N ARG A 475 1.72 -0.97 -16.05
CA ARG A 475 3.05 -0.70 -16.60
C ARG A 475 4.06 -1.67 -16.08
N ILE A 476 5.02 -2.03 -16.93
CA ILE A 476 6.15 -2.85 -16.53
C ILE A 476 7.30 -1.92 -16.14
N GLN A 477 7.89 -2.14 -14.96
CA GLN A 477 9.08 -1.40 -14.54
C GLN A 477 10.28 -1.76 -15.40
N ASP A 478 11.29 -0.90 -15.47
CA ASP A 478 12.53 -1.12 -16.24
C ASP A 478 13.19 -2.48 -15.99
N ARG A 479 13.13 -2.96 -14.74
CA ARG A 479 13.58 -4.30 -14.35
C ARG A 479 12.59 -4.95 -13.38
N PRO A 480 12.44 -6.29 -13.40
CA PRO A 480 11.54 -7.00 -12.51
C PRO A 480 12.03 -7.02 -11.05
N TYR A 481 13.34 -6.94 -10.83
CA TYR A 481 14.00 -6.66 -9.57
C TYR A 481 14.85 -5.41 -9.76
N ARG A 482 14.82 -4.43 -8.85
CA ARG A 482 15.44 -3.12 -9.11
C ARG A 482 16.92 -3.04 -8.71
N GLY A 483 17.35 -3.74 -7.68
CA GLY A 483 18.72 -3.65 -7.14
C GLY A 483 19.51 -4.95 -7.25
N THR A 484 20.40 -5.18 -6.28
CA THR A 484 21.42 -6.24 -6.32
C THR A 484 21.34 -7.20 -5.13
N LYS A 485 22.26 -8.18 -5.13
CA LYS A 485 22.48 -9.16 -4.05
C LYS A 485 21.25 -9.99 -3.71
N LEU A 486 20.47 -10.33 -4.71
CA LEU A 486 19.39 -11.29 -4.58
C LEU A 486 19.95 -12.62 -4.06
N MET A 487 19.30 -13.20 -3.05
CA MET A 487 19.65 -14.49 -2.44
C MET A 487 21.07 -14.58 -1.85
N GLY A 488 21.65 -13.46 -1.42
CA GLY A 488 22.96 -13.46 -0.74
C GLY A 488 22.98 -14.39 0.47
N GLY A 489 23.76 -15.46 0.45
CA GLY A 489 23.81 -16.43 1.55
C GLY A 489 22.61 -17.38 1.67
N ALA A 490 21.67 -17.37 0.72
CA ALA A 490 20.52 -18.26 0.75
C ALA A 490 20.93 -19.74 0.55
N SER A 491 20.26 -20.65 1.26
CA SER A 491 20.44 -22.11 1.13
C SER A 491 19.30 -22.77 0.35
N ARG A 492 18.07 -22.24 0.46
CA ARG A 492 16.86 -22.74 -0.21
C ARG A 492 15.88 -21.59 -0.51
N GLY A 493 14.94 -21.83 -1.41
CA GLY A 493 13.89 -20.88 -1.81
C GLY A 493 13.83 -20.68 -3.32
N ASN A 494 12.69 -20.19 -3.81
CA ASN A 494 12.44 -20.01 -5.25
C ASN A 494 11.88 -18.61 -5.50
N MET A 495 12.46 -17.85 -6.42
CA MET A 495 11.94 -16.53 -6.82
C MET A 495 11.67 -16.49 -8.32
N LEU A 496 10.39 -16.41 -8.68
CA LEU A 496 9.91 -16.26 -10.05
C LEU A 496 9.72 -14.78 -10.38
N PHE A 497 10.28 -14.34 -11.51
CA PHE A 497 10.17 -12.97 -12.00
C PHE A 497 9.49 -12.95 -13.36
N PHE A 498 8.52 -12.05 -13.56
CA PHE A 498 8.02 -11.73 -14.90
C PHE A 498 9.03 -10.85 -15.65
N ASP A 499 9.70 -11.41 -16.67
CA ASP A 499 10.78 -10.77 -17.41
C ASP A 499 10.71 -11.06 -18.93
N PRO A 500 9.66 -10.59 -19.64
CA PRO A 500 9.45 -10.92 -21.05
C PRO A 500 10.54 -10.40 -21.99
N ASN A 501 11.32 -9.41 -21.54
CA ASN A 501 12.34 -8.72 -22.34
C ASN A 501 13.77 -8.99 -21.86
N ASN A 502 13.98 -10.00 -21.00
CA ASN A 502 15.30 -10.39 -20.49
C ASN A 502 16.09 -9.27 -19.78
N ARG A 503 15.42 -8.45 -18.97
CA ARG A 503 15.98 -7.27 -18.29
C ARG A 503 16.58 -7.56 -16.91
N LEU A 504 16.45 -8.78 -16.40
CA LEU A 504 17.18 -9.21 -15.20
C LEU A 504 18.67 -9.48 -15.54
N GLU A 505 19.57 -8.68 -14.96
CA GLU A 505 21.00 -8.72 -15.22
C GLU A 505 21.79 -9.56 -14.21
N THR A 506 22.89 -10.18 -14.64
CA THR A 506 23.70 -11.08 -13.80
C THR A 506 24.16 -10.50 -12.45
N PRO A 507 24.58 -9.22 -12.34
CA PRO A 507 24.94 -8.64 -11.05
C PRO A 507 23.81 -8.66 -10.02
N GLN A 508 22.55 -8.68 -10.48
CA GLN A 508 21.39 -8.66 -9.59
C GLN A 508 21.21 -9.97 -8.83
N TYR A 509 21.48 -11.09 -9.49
CA TYR A 509 21.35 -12.45 -8.97
C TYR A 509 22.71 -13.17 -8.86
N ALA A 510 23.80 -12.45 -8.61
CA ALA A 510 25.14 -13.03 -8.53
C ALA A 510 25.25 -14.21 -7.55
N HIS A 511 24.46 -14.20 -6.46
CA HIS A 511 24.41 -15.29 -5.46
C HIS A 511 23.37 -16.38 -5.78
N GLY A 512 22.50 -16.13 -6.75
CA GLY A 512 21.56 -17.10 -7.31
C GLY A 512 22.03 -17.69 -8.63
N LYS A 513 21.23 -18.59 -9.19
CA LYS A 513 21.36 -19.11 -10.55
C LYS A 513 19.98 -19.17 -11.19
N LEU A 514 19.95 -18.97 -12.51
CA LEU A 514 18.77 -19.28 -13.30
C LEU A 514 18.54 -20.79 -13.27
N GLN A 515 17.29 -21.18 -13.05
CA GLN A 515 16.83 -22.55 -13.16
C GLN A 515 15.72 -22.62 -14.21
N GLU A 516 15.79 -23.64 -15.07
CA GLU A 516 14.73 -23.92 -16.02
C GLU A 516 13.44 -24.32 -15.28
N ILE A 517 12.32 -23.77 -15.72
CA ILE A 517 11.02 -24.10 -15.13
C ILE A 517 10.52 -25.40 -15.74
N GLU A 518 10.56 -26.47 -14.95
CA GLU A 518 10.09 -27.78 -15.38
C GLU A 518 8.61 -27.72 -15.81
N PRO A 519 8.22 -28.31 -16.96
CA PRO A 519 6.83 -28.27 -17.44
C PRO A 519 5.81 -28.77 -16.41
N GLN A 520 6.18 -29.78 -15.62
CA GLN A 520 5.33 -30.35 -14.56
C GLN A 520 5.09 -29.40 -13.37
N LYS A 521 5.98 -28.42 -13.16
CA LYS A 521 5.87 -27.40 -12.09
C LYS A 521 5.26 -26.10 -12.59
N TRP A 522 5.13 -25.92 -13.90
CA TRP A 522 4.63 -24.68 -14.47
C TRP A 522 3.22 -24.34 -13.99
N HIS A 523 2.32 -25.32 -13.92
CA HIS A 523 0.94 -25.08 -13.50
C HIS A 523 0.85 -24.46 -12.09
N TYR A 524 1.72 -24.87 -11.17
CA TYR A 524 1.81 -24.27 -9.83
C TYR A 524 2.20 -22.79 -9.90
N TRP A 525 3.25 -22.46 -10.66
CA TRP A 525 3.71 -21.08 -10.84
C TRP A 525 2.69 -20.22 -11.60
N GLN A 526 2.05 -20.77 -12.62
CA GLN A 526 1.00 -20.10 -13.37
C GLN A 526 -0.16 -19.71 -12.46
N ASN A 527 -0.61 -20.60 -11.56
CA ASN A 527 -1.64 -20.29 -10.59
C ASN A 527 -1.19 -19.18 -9.62
N MET A 528 0.07 -19.23 -9.14
CA MET A 528 0.61 -18.17 -8.29
C MET A 528 0.62 -16.79 -8.97
N VAL A 529 0.94 -16.74 -10.27
CA VAL A 529 0.88 -15.52 -11.08
C VAL A 529 -0.57 -15.03 -11.21
N ILE A 530 -1.50 -15.91 -11.57
CA ILE A 530 -2.93 -15.59 -11.72
C ILE A 530 -3.49 -15.04 -10.40
N GLU A 531 -3.26 -15.72 -9.28
CA GLU A 531 -3.68 -15.28 -7.95
C GLU A 531 -3.15 -13.88 -7.63
N THR A 532 -1.89 -13.59 -7.98
CA THR A 532 -1.29 -12.27 -7.75
C THR A 532 -1.94 -11.18 -8.60
N LEU A 533 -2.20 -11.46 -9.88
CA LEU A 533 -2.81 -10.53 -10.83
C LEU A 533 -4.28 -10.25 -10.47
N GLU A 534 -5.04 -11.28 -10.09
CA GLU A 534 -6.44 -11.14 -9.65
C GLU A 534 -6.53 -10.33 -8.36
N LYS A 535 -5.71 -10.63 -7.36
CA LYS A 535 -5.61 -9.82 -6.12
C LYS A 535 -5.17 -8.38 -6.40
N ALA A 536 -4.44 -8.14 -7.48
CA ALA A 536 -4.05 -6.80 -7.93
C ALA A 536 -5.13 -6.06 -8.72
N GLY A 537 -6.27 -6.70 -9.02
CA GLY A 537 -7.32 -6.14 -9.85
C GLY A 537 -6.96 -6.06 -11.34
N VAL A 538 -6.01 -6.89 -11.79
CA VAL A 538 -5.66 -7.06 -13.20
C VAL A 538 -6.61 -8.09 -13.82
N GLU A 539 -7.18 -7.74 -14.98
CA GLU A 539 -8.06 -8.63 -15.72
C GLU A 539 -7.27 -9.75 -16.41
N ILE A 540 -7.71 -10.98 -16.21
CA ILE A 540 -7.17 -12.17 -16.89
C ILE A 540 -8.09 -12.54 -18.05
N GLN A 541 -7.51 -12.60 -19.24
CA GLN A 541 -8.16 -13.01 -20.48
C GLN A 541 -7.58 -14.33 -20.98
N GLN A 542 -8.23 -14.95 -21.98
CA GLN A 542 -7.71 -16.13 -22.67
C GLN A 542 -7.13 -15.72 -24.02
N GLN A 543 -5.91 -16.16 -24.32
CA GLN A 543 -5.25 -15.95 -25.61
C GLN A 543 -4.57 -17.26 -26.02
N ASN A 544 -4.89 -17.77 -27.21
CA ASN A 544 -4.36 -19.05 -27.73
C ASN A 544 -4.52 -20.24 -26.77
N GLY A 545 -5.54 -20.23 -25.91
CA GLY A 545 -5.78 -21.27 -24.90
C GLY A 545 -4.97 -21.12 -23.61
N ASN A 546 -4.20 -20.05 -23.47
CA ASN A 546 -3.47 -19.70 -22.25
C ASN A 546 -4.11 -18.48 -21.55
N PRO A 547 -4.08 -18.43 -20.21
CA PRO A 547 -4.41 -17.21 -19.49
C PRO A 547 -3.39 -16.11 -19.85
N ALA A 548 -3.85 -14.88 -19.99
CA ALA A 548 -3.06 -13.74 -20.44
C ALA A 548 -3.53 -12.45 -19.76
N PHE A 549 -2.68 -11.43 -19.74
CA PHE A 549 -3.00 -10.10 -19.20
C PHE A 549 -2.38 -9.00 -20.06
N THR A 550 -2.85 -7.75 -19.89
CA THR A 550 -2.36 -6.61 -20.67
C THR A 550 -1.53 -5.66 -19.81
N ALA A 551 -0.32 -5.35 -20.25
CA ALA A 551 0.58 -4.35 -19.65
C ALA A 551 1.32 -3.59 -20.75
N ASP A 552 1.63 -2.31 -20.54
CA ASP A 552 2.26 -1.43 -21.56
C ASP A 552 1.53 -1.44 -22.93
N GLY A 553 0.21 -1.60 -22.92
CA GLY A 553 -0.61 -1.71 -24.14
C GLY A 553 -0.36 -2.99 -24.96
N LYS A 554 0.32 -4.00 -24.39
CA LYS A 554 0.59 -5.30 -25.02
C LYS A 554 0.01 -6.42 -24.18
N THR A 555 -0.48 -7.46 -24.83
CA THR A 555 -0.97 -8.67 -24.16
C THR A 555 0.14 -9.70 -24.01
N PHE A 556 0.30 -10.24 -22.82
CA PHE A 556 1.27 -11.28 -22.48
C PHE A 556 0.54 -12.54 -22.01
N GLU A 557 0.76 -13.64 -22.70
CA GLU A 557 0.37 -14.97 -22.23
C GLU A 557 1.15 -15.31 -20.94
N ILE A 558 0.52 -15.97 -19.97
CA ILE A 558 1.17 -16.47 -18.77
C ILE A 558 1.74 -17.85 -19.11
N VAL A 559 2.93 -17.82 -19.72
CA VAL A 559 3.68 -18.98 -20.24
C VAL A 559 5.15 -18.89 -19.82
N PRO A 560 5.86 -20.03 -19.62
CA PRO A 560 7.13 -20.05 -18.92
C PRO A 560 8.23 -19.20 -19.58
N GLN A 561 8.19 -18.97 -20.89
CA GLN A 561 9.21 -18.17 -21.60
C GLN A 561 9.29 -16.70 -21.18
N TYR A 562 8.24 -16.15 -20.57
CA TYR A 562 8.26 -14.78 -20.05
C TYR A 562 8.69 -14.68 -18.60
N PHE A 563 9.10 -15.80 -17.99
CA PHE A 563 9.47 -15.84 -16.59
C PHE A 563 10.88 -16.37 -16.39
N LYS A 564 11.55 -15.82 -15.38
CA LYS A 564 12.85 -16.29 -14.91
C LYS A 564 12.72 -16.80 -13.50
N LEU A 565 13.05 -18.07 -13.30
CA LEU A 565 13.14 -18.66 -11.97
C LEU A 565 14.59 -18.57 -11.49
N ILE A 566 14.78 -17.88 -10.36
CA ILE A 566 16.06 -17.79 -9.66
C ILE A 566 15.99 -18.65 -8.42
N VAL A 567 17.02 -19.48 -8.24
CA VAL A 567 17.23 -20.31 -7.05
C VAL A 567 18.62 -20.06 -6.46
N PRO A 568 18.86 -20.39 -5.18
CA PRO A 568 20.18 -20.30 -4.60
C PRO A 568 21.18 -21.19 -5.36
N ARG A 569 22.44 -20.73 -5.46
CA ARG A 569 23.50 -21.56 -6.06
C ARG A 569 23.75 -22.87 -5.29
N GLY A 570 23.44 -22.88 -3.99
CA GLY A 570 23.90 -23.90 -3.07
C GLY A 570 25.38 -23.68 -2.73
N GLY A 571 25.76 -23.94 -1.49
CA GLY A 571 27.14 -23.70 -1.01
C GLY A 571 27.21 -22.64 0.08
N LEU A 572 26.48 -22.83 1.18
CA LEU A 572 26.95 -22.28 2.45
C LEU A 572 28.22 -23.06 2.83
N LYS A 573 29.39 -22.51 2.55
CA LYS A 573 30.60 -22.83 3.34
C LYS A 573 30.34 -22.34 4.77
N GLY A 574 29.56 -23.10 5.55
CA GLY A 574 29.21 -22.71 6.92
C GLY A 574 27.97 -23.37 7.52
N TYR A 575 27.14 -24.07 6.75
CA TYR A 575 25.94 -24.75 7.27
C TYR A 575 25.83 -26.22 6.79
N GLU A 576 26.96 -26.87 6.55
CA GLU A 576 27.05 -28.35 6.53
C GLU A 576 27.19 -28.89 7.96
N SER A 577 26.24 -28.55 8.83
CA SER A 577 26.07 -29.24 10.10
C SER A 577 24.65 -29.00 10.58
N HIS A 578 23.73 -29.86 10.18
CA HIS A 578 22.66 -30.42 11.00
C HIS A 578 22.01 -31.58 10.25
#